data_AF-A0A7X9PIS7-F1
#
_entry.id   AF-A0A7X9PIS7-F1
#
_cell.length_a   1.000
_cell.length_b   1.000
_cell.length_c   1.000
_cell.angle_alpha   90.00
_cell.angle_beta   90.00
_cell.angle_gamma   90.00
#
_symmetry.space_group_name_H-M   'P 1'
#
loop_
_entity.id
_entity.type
_entity.pdbx_description
1 polymer ?
#
loop_
_entity_poly.entity_id
_entity_poly.type
_entity_poly.pdbx_seq_one_letter_code
_entity_poly.pdbx_strand_id
1 'polypeptide(L)'
;KLFAIEPYPQIILRKGFLGFFKLIVKKVENVNLDIFEKLEDGDILFIDSSHVARFGSDVNHIFFEILPRLKKGVYVHIHDVFFPYDYPKSWVITEHRFWSEQYLLHAFLLFNNSFEVILANNYLIHKFLPEVKRTFPNSPSFGGGSFWMRKVK
;
A
#
# COMPACT_ATOMS: atom_id res chain seq x y z
N LYS A 1 0.32 0.10 -17.83
CA LYS A 1 -0.58 -1.08 -17.94
C LYS A 1 -0.99 -1.46 -16.53
N LEU A 2 -2.27 -1.75 -16.26
CA LEU A 2 -2.72 -2.12 -14.90
C LEU A 2 -2.88 -3.64 -14.77
N PHE A 3 -2.20 -4.23 -13.79
CA PHE A 3 -2.38 -5.62 -13.37
C PHE A 3 -3.04 -5.65 -12.00
N ALA A 4 -3.98 -6.58 -11.79
CA ALA A 4 -4.58 -6.82 -10.48
C ALA A 4 -4.41 -8.29 -10.07
N ILE A 5 -4.04 -8.50 -8.80
CA ILE A 5 -4.06 -9.80 -8.13
C ILE A 5 -5.14 -9.68 -7.06
N GLU A 6 -6.24 -10.39 -7.25
CA GLU A 6 -7.40 -10.27 -6.35
C GLU A 6 -8.12 -11.63 -6.30
N PRO A 7 -8.14 -12.32 -5.14
CA PRO A 7 -8.81 -13.62 -5.00
C PRO A 7 -10.34 -13.54 -5.17
N TYR A 8 -10.97 -12.43 -4.83
CA TYR A 8 -12.42 -12.23 -4.83
C TYR A 8 -12.85 -11.00 -5.63
N PRO A 9 -12.57 -10.95 -6.94
CA PRO A 9 -12.66 -9.72 -7.71
C PRO A 9 -14.10 -9.31 -7.95
N GLN A 10 -14.34 -8.01 -7.76
CA GLN A 10 -15.57 -7.36 -8.16
C GLN A 10 -15.82 -7.47 -9.67
N ILE A 11 -17.08 -7.28 -10.08
CA ILE A 11 -17.52 -7.40 -11.47
C ILE A 11 -16.72 -6.50 -12.41
N ILE A 12 -16.33 -5.30 -11.96
CA ILE A 12 -15.56 -4.35 -12.78
C ILE A 12 -14.18 -4.91 -13.17
N LEU A 13 -13.48 -5.56 -12.25
CA LEU A 13 -12.18 -6.20 -12.53
C LEU A 13 -12.34 -7.40 -13.46
N ARG A 14 -13.44 -8.15 -13.32
CA ARG A 14 -13.75 -9.29 -14.19
C ARG A 14 -14.08 -8.88 -15.62
N LYS A 15 -14.84 -7.78 -15.78
CA LYS A 15 -15.19 -7.22 -17.09
C LYS A 15 -14.01 -6.51 -17.75
N GLY A 16 -13.10 -5.97 -16.95
CA GLY A 16 -12.03 -5.10 -17.41
C GLY A 16 -12.56 -3.71 -17.81
N PHE A 17 -11.62 -2.81 -18.04
CA PHE A 17 -11.88 -1.43 -18.45
C PHE A 17 -10.66 -0.91 -19.23
N LEU A 18 -10.79 0.26 -19.87
CA LEU A 18 -9.70 0.82 -20.67
C LEU A 18 -8.44 1.02 -19.80
N GLY A 19 -7.32 0.43 -20.25
CA GLY A 19 -6.04 0.45 -19.51
C GLY A 19 -5.83 -0.71 -18.54
N PHE A 20 -6.87 -1.50 -18.26
CA PHE A 20 -6.76 -2.75 -17.51
C PHE A 20 -6.16 -3.83 -18.39
N PHE A 21 -5.03 -4.40 -17.96
CA PHE A 21 -4.28 -5.35 -18.77
C PHE A 21 -4.56 -6.80 -18.37
N LYS A 22 -4.53 -7.13 -17.07
CA LYS A 22 -4.70 -8.51 -16.62
C LYS A 22 -5.20 -8.59 -15.18
N LEU A 23 -6.13 -9.53 -14.96
CA LEU A 23 -6.56 -9.99 -13.65
C LEU A 23 -5.96 -11.38 -13.36
N ILE A 24 -5.41 -11.56 -12.17
CA ILE A 24 -5.02 -12.85 -11.61
C ILE A 24 -5.95 -13.13 -10.42
N VAL A 25 -6.86 -14.09 -10.59
CA VAL A 25 -7.83 -14.46 -9.56
C VAL A 25 -7.21 -15.47 -8.60
N LYS A 26 -6.29 -15.00 -7.76
CA LYS A 26 -5.59 -15.80 -6.74
C LYS A 26 -5.25 -14.92 -5.55
N LYS A 27 -5.10 -15.58 -4.40
CA LYS A 27 -4.37 -15.03 -3.25
C LYS A 27 -2.94 -14.71 -3.66
N VAL A 28 -2.41 -13.58 -3.20
CA VAL A 28 -1.07 -13.10 -3.60
C VAL A 28 0.02 -14.09 -3.21
N GLU A 29 -0.17 -14.76 -2.07
CA GLU A 29 0.70 -15.80 -1.51
C GLU A 29 0.87 -17.02 -2.44
N ASN A 30 -0.03 -17.19 -3.42
CA ASN A 30 -0.04 -18.29 -4.39
C ASN A 30 0.34 -17.85 -5.81
N VAL A 31 0.78 -16.59 -5.98
CA VAL A 31 1.23 -16.06 -7.27
C VAL A 31 2.74 -16.23 -7.38
N ASN A 32 3.24 -16.55 -8.59
CA ASN A 32 4.68 -16.60 -8.82
C ASN A 32 5.29 -15.19 -8.66
N LEU A 33 6.30 -15.07 -7.80
CA LEU A 33 6.98 -13.82 -7.45
C LEU A 33 7.68 -13.14 -8.64
N ASP A 34 8.00 -13.88 -9.71
CA ASP A 34 8.59 -13.35 -10.95
C ASP A 34 7.78 -12.19 -11.55
N ILE A 35 6.49 -12.06 -11.22
CA ILE A 35 5.66 -10.93 -11.66
C ILE A 35 6.10 -9.60 -11.04
N PHE A 36 6.55 -9.61 -9.78
CA PHE A 36 6.97 -8.40 -9.07
C PHE A 36 8.37 -7.96 -9.48
N GLU A 37 9.23 -8.91 -9.86
CA GLU A 37 10.57 -8.66 -10.41
C GLU A 37 10.53 -7.97 -11.79
N LYS A 38 9.37 -7.96 -12.45
CA LYS A 38 9.16 -7.24 -13.71
C LYS A 38 8.88 -5.76 -13.53
N LEU A 39 8.54 -5.30 -12.32
CA LEU A 39 8.36 -3.87 -12.06
C LEU A 39 9.71 -3.16 -12.16
N GLU A 40 9.73 -2.06 -12.89
CA GLU A 40 10.94 -1.28 -13.18
C GLU A 40 10.88 0.12 -12.56
N ASP A 41 11.91 0.94 -12.79
CA ASP A 41 11.93 2.30 -12.29
C ASP A 41 10.72 3.10 -12.79
N GLY A 42 10.03 3.76 -11.86
CA GLY A 42 8.80 4.51 -12.15
C GLY A 42 7.52 3.67 -12.12
N ASP A 43 7.58 2.34 -12.06
CA ASP A 43 6.40 1.51 -11.86
C ASP A 43 5.91 1.58 -10.40
N ILE A 44 4.63 1.23 -10.20
CA ILE A 44 3.95 1.28 -8.90
C ILE A 44 3.47 -0.11 -8.51
N LEU A 45 3.88 -0.56 -7.33
CA LEU A 45 3.21 -1.61 -6.57
C LEU A 45 2.18 -0.97 -5.64
N PHE A 46 0.89 -1.19 -5.91
CA PHE A 46 -0.20 -0.73 -5.05
C PHE A 46 -0.68 -1.89 -4.16
N ILE A 47 -0.71 -1.65 -2.85
CA ILE A 47 -1.00 -2.67 -1.83
C ILE A 47 -2.22 -2.23 -1.02
N ASP A 48 -3.28 -3.01 -1.13
CA ASP A 48 -4.47 -2.97 -0.26
C ASP A 48 -4.73 -4.41 0.20
N SER A 49 -4.06 -4.77 1.29
CA SER A 49 -3.95 -6.14 1.78
C SER A 49 -5.09 -6.47 2.76
N SER A 50 -4.99 -7.59 3.47
CA SER A 50 -5.85 -7.87 4.61
C SER A 50 -5.60 -6.96 5.84
N HIS A 51 -4.54 -6.15 5.83
CA HIS A 51 -4.09 -5.25 6.91
C HIS A 51 -3.72 -5.93 8.25
N VAL A 52 -3.74 -7.27 8.31
CA VAL A 52 -3.46 -8.04 9.53
C VAL A 52 -2.23 -8.93 9.35
N ALA A 53 -1.12 -8.54 9.98
CA ALA A 53 0.06 -9.37 10.13
C ALA A 53 -0.21 -10.52 11.12
N ARG A 54 -0.19 -11.75 10.61
CA ARG A 54 -0.33 -13.01 11.37
C ARG A 54 0.27 -14.19 10.60
N PHE A 55 0.31 -15.37 11.21
CA PHE A 55 0.74 -16.60 10.53
C PHE A 55 -0.04 -16.81 9.21
N GLY A 56 0.71 -16.97 8.11
CA GLY A 56 0.18 -17.17 6.77
C GLY A 56 -0.60 -15.98 6.18
N SER A 57 -0.38 -14.75 6.68
CA SER A 57 -1.00 -13.55 6.11
C SER A 57 -0.30 -13.08 4.83
N ASP A 58 -1.09 -12.46 3.95
CA ASP A 58 -0.62 -11.71 2.80
C ASP A 58 0.30 -10.55 3.21
N VAL A 59 0.01 -9.85 4.31
CA VAL A 59 0.87 -8.79 4.86
C VAL A 59 2.29 -9.30 5.08
N ASN A 60 2.46 -10.41 5.81
CA ASN A 60 3.79 -10.97 6.04
C ASN A 60 4.44 -11.41 4.72
N HIS A 61 3.69 -12.05 3.83
CA HIS A 61 4.21 -12.47 2.53
C HIS A 61 4.70 -11.27 1.70
N ILE A 62 3.95 -10.18 1.69
CA ILE A 62 4.29 -8.94 1.01
C ILE A 62 5.61 -8.37 1.56
N PHE A 63 5.70 -8.20 2.87
CA PHE A 63 6.87 -7.58 3.50
C PHE A 63 8.13 -8.46 3.40
N PHE A 64 7.98 -9.78 3.50
CA PHE A 64 9.11 -10.70 3.59
C PHE A 64 9.55 -11.25 2.23
N GLU A 65 8.62 -11.42 1.28
CA GLU A 65 8.92 -12.00 -0.02
C GLU A 65 8.84 -10.98 -1.16
N ILE A 66 7.82 -10.13 -1.19
CA ILE A 66 7.58 -9.26 -2.36
C ILE A 66 8.47 -8.02 -2.31
N LEU A 67 8.40 -7.22 -1.23
CA LEU A 67 9.14 -5.97 -1.13
C LEU A 67 10.65 -6.12 -1.34
N PRO A 68 11.33 -7.17 -0.81
CA PRO A 68 12.77 -7.33 -1.01
C PRO A 68 13.19 -7.57 -2.47
N ARG A 69 12.28 -8.09 -3.32
CA ARG A 69 12.56 -8.46 -4.72
C ARG A 69 12.31 -7.31 -5.71
N LEU A 70 11.73 -6.20 -5.27
CA LEU A 70 11.46 -5.07 -6.14
C LEU A 70 12.77 -4.46 -6.64
N LYS A 71 12.82 -4.12 -7.94
CA LYS A 71 13.94 -3.38 -8.52
C LYS A 71 14.01 -1.98 -7.92
N LYS A 72 15.22 -1.41 -7.90
CA LYS A 72 15.43 0.01 -7.58
C LYS A 72 14.55 0.88 -8.48
N GLY A 73 13.93 1.89 -7.88
CA GLY A 73 13.10 2.86 -8.57
C GLY A 73 11.60 2.61 -8.48
N VAL A 74 11.19 1.38 -8.13
CA VAL A 74 9.77 1.03 -7.96
C VAL A 74 9.17 1.77 -6.77
N TYR A 75 8.01 2.38 -6.99
CA TYR A 75 7.21 3.01 -5.95
C TYR A 75 6.27 1.99 -5.32
N VAL A 76 6.08 2.09 -4.00
CA VAL A 76 5.18 1.25 -3.23
C VAL A 76 4.17 2.15 -2.53
N HIS A 77 2.90 1.87 -2.77
CA HIS A 77 1.77 2.44 -2.04
C HIS A 77 1.21 1.38 -1.09
N ILE A 78 1.07 1.73 0.18
CA ILE A 78 0.35 0.92 1.17
C ILE A 78 -0.89 1.70 1.59
N HIS A 79 -2.05 1.11 1.34
CA HIS A 79 -3.35 1.71 1.60
C HIS A 79 -3.67 1.76 3.10
N ASP A 80 -4.54 2.67 3.50
CA ASP A 80 -5.04 2.81 4.89
C ASP A 80 -3.97 2.92 6.00
N VAL A 81 -2.81 3.50 5.68
CA VAL A 81 -1.77 3.83 6.67
C VAL A 81 -1.90 5.27 7.16
N PHE A 82 -1.95 5.45 8.48
CA PHE A 82 -2.08 6.71 9.22
C PHE A 82 -0.77 7.22 9.85
N PHE A 83 0.34 6.54 9.57
CA PHE A 83 1.68 6.87 10.06
C PHE A 83 2.00 8.38 9.97
N PRO A 84 2.66 8.99 10.99
CA PRO A 84 3.18 8.37 12.21
C PRO A 84 2.17 8.25 13.36
N TYR A 85 0.89 8.50 13.08
CA TYR A 85 -0.19 8.38 14.07
C TYR A 85 -0.79 6.97 14.05
N ASP A 86 -1.43 6.58 15.16
CA ASP A 86 -2.17 5.32 15.24
C ASP A 86 -3.43 5.33 14.35
N TYR A 87 -3.98 4.13 14.13
CA TYR A 87 -5.27 3.97 13.47
C TYR A 87 -6.37 4.77 14.19
N PRO A 88 -7.41 5.24 13.46
CA PRO A 88 -8.51 5.98 14.05
C PRO A 88 -9.15 5.23 15.22
N LYS A 89 -9.42 5.95 16.32
CA LYS A 89 -10.01 5.36 17.54
C LYS A 89 -11.30 4.59 17.27
N SER A 90 -12.15 5.08 16.36
CA SER A 90 -13.41 4.41 15.97
C SER A 90 -13.16 3.07 15.28
N TRP A 91 -12.11 2.96 14.47
CA TRP A 91 -11.75 1.72 13.79
C TRP A 91 -11.38 0.64 14.81
N VAL A 92 -10.64 1.01 15.85
CA VAL A 92 -10.22 0.08 16.90
C VAL A 92 -11.37 -0.27 17.86
N ILE A 93 -12.07 0.74 18.40
CA ILE A 93 -13.03 0.55 19.51
C ILE A 93 -14.42 0.16 19.02
N THR A 94 -14.88 0.74 17.92
CA THR A 94 -16.26 0.53 17.44
C THR A 94 -16.30 -0.53 16.36
N GLU A 95 -15.40 -0.44 15.38
CA GLU A 95 -15.37 -1.38 14.25
C GLU A 95 -14.53 -2.63 14.53
N HIS A 96 -13.77 -2.66 15.63
CA HIS A 96 -12.93 -3.79 16.02
C HIS A 96 -11.93 -4.21 14.93
N ARG A 97 -11.42 -3.24 14.16
CA ARG A 97 -10.34 -3.45 13.19
C ARG A 97 -9.03 -3.55 13.93
N PHE A 98 -8.61 -4.78 14.21
CA PHE A 98 -7.31 -5.08 14.81
C PHE A 98 -6.21 -5.19 13.75
N TRP A 99 -6.10 -4.16 12.91
CA TRP A 99 -5.08 -4.08 11.87
C TRP A 99 -3.70 -3.86 12.48
N SER A 100 -2.72 -4.57 11.95
CA SER A 100 -1.35 -4.59 12.47
C SER A 100 -0.29 -4.27 11.43
N GLU A 101 -0.68 -4.13 10.15
CA GLU A 101 0.23 -3.83 9.03
C GLU A 101 1.03 -2.54 9.25
N GLN A 102 0.40 -1.46 9.73
CA GLN A 102 1.11 -0.21 9.99
C GLN A 102 2.23 -0.35 11.03
N TYR A 103 2.05 -1.18 12.06
CA TYR A 103 3.10 -1.36 13.08
C TYR A 103 4.26 -2.19 12.54
N LEU A 104 3.98 -3.16 11.66
CA LEU A 104 5.01 -3.87 10.90
C LEU A 104 5.75 -2.91 9.97
N LEU A 105 5.04 -2.02 9.28
CA LEU A 105 5.64 -0.96 8.46
C LEU A 105 6.54 -0.05 9.31
N HIS A 106 6.09 0.37 10.49
CA HIS A 106 6.90 1.19 11.39
C HIS A 106 8.20 0.45 11.78
N ALA A 107 8.11 -0.80 12.20
CA ALA A 107 9.28 -1.62 12.52
C ALA A 107 10.21 -1.78 11.31
N PHE A 108 9.65 -2.00 10.12
CA PHE A 108 10.40 -2.05 8.86
C PHE A 108 11.18 -0.75 8.64
N LEU A 109 10.57 0.42 8.83
CA LEU A 109 11.21 1.71 8.58
C LEU A 109 12.33 2.04 9.58
N LEU A 110 12.24 1.63 10.85
CA LEU A 110 13.18 2.03 11.92
C LEU A 110 14.66 1.77 11.62
N PHE A 111 14.96 0.82 10.72
CA PHE A 111 16.34 0.49 10.34
C PHE A 111 16.49 0.24 8.84
N ASN A 112 15.50 0.62 8.03
CA ASN A 112 15.55 0.38 6.59
C ASN A 112 16.20 1.55 5.87
N ASN A 113 17.20 1.23 5.05
CA ASN A 113 17.87 2.19 4.17
C ASN A 113 17.77 1.79 2.69
N SER A 114 16.99 0.75 2.39
CA SER A 114 16.70 0.26 1.04
C SER A 114 15.46 0.92 0.45
N PHE A 115 14.64 1.56 1.27
CA PHE A 115 13.46 2.31 0.86
C PHE A 115 13.54 3.74 1.41
N GLU A 116 13.24 4.71 0.56
CA GLU A 116 13.07 6.10 0.96
C GLU A 116 11.58 6.40 1.16
N VAL A 117 11.25 7.16 2.21
CA VAL A 117 9.89 7.63 2.43
C VAL A 117 9.60 8.76 1.45
N ILE A 118 8.58 8.60 0.63
CA ILE A 118 8.15 9.61 -0.33
C ILE A 118 7.04 10.47 0.25
N LEU A 119 6.04 9.85 0.86
CA LEU A 119 4.87 10.55 1.40
C LEU A 119 4.17 9.73 2.48
N ALA A 120 3.81 10.37 3.59
CA ALA A 120 2.82 9.86 4.53
C ALA A 120 1.61 10.80 4.50
N ASN A 121 0.51 10.36 3.87
CA ASN A 121 -0.59 11.26 3.53
C ASN A 121 -1.28 11.83 4.78
N ASN A 122 -1.54 10.96 5.77
CA ASN A 122 -2.16 11.37 7.02
C ASN A 122 -1.30 12.42 7.77
N TYR A 123 0.02 12.22 7.81
CA TYR A 123 0.95 13.22 8.36
C TYR A 123 0.87 14.56 7.64
N LEU A 124 0.88 14.53 6.30
CA LEU A 124 0.82 15.74 5.48
C LEU A 124 -0.47 16.53 5.77
N ILE A 125 -1.60 15.85 5.86
CA ILE A 125 -2.89 16.45 6.20
C ILE A 125 -2.87 17.06 7.60
N HIS A 126 -2.36 16.35 8.60
CA HIS A 126 -2.35 16.83 9.99
C HIS A 126 -1.41 18.01 10.22
N LYS A 127 -0.29 18.09 9.49
CA LYS A 127 0.74 19.11 9.70
C LYS A 127 0.70 20.26 8.72
N PHE A 128 0.26 20.02 7.50
CA PHE A 128 0.36 20.95 6.37
C PHE A 128 -0.98 21.10 5.63
N LEU A 129 -2.09 21.05 6.38
CA LEU A 129 -3.43 21.17 5.81
C LEU A 129 -3.61 22.41 4.91
N PRO A 130 -3.13 23.63 5.26
CA PRO A 130 -3.26 24.79 4.40
C PRO A 130 -2.59 24.60 3.03
N GLU A 131 -1.40 24.02 3.00
CA GLU A 131 -0.63 23.74 1.78
C GLU A 131 -1.30 22.65 0.95
N VAL A 132 -1.81 21.60 1.59
CA VAL A 132 -2.60 20.54 0.92
C VAL A 132 -3.84 21.15 0.28
N LYS A 133 -4.60 21.97 1.00
CA LYS A 133 -5.80 22.65 0.47
C LYS A 133 -5.47 23.57 -0.70
N ARG A 134 -4.36 24.31 -0.61
CA ARG A 134 -3.89 25.17 -1.71
C ARG A 134 -3.49 24.36 -2.95
N THR A 135 -2.87 23.20 -2.75
CA THR A 135 -2.36 22.35 -3.84
C THR A 135 -3.48 21.54 -4.49
N PHE A 136 -4.44 21.07 -3.69
CA PHE A 136 -5.58 20.25 -4.12
C PHE A 136 -6.91 20.93 -3.76
N PRO A 137 -7.21 22.11 -4.33
CA PRO A 137 -8.38 22.91 -3.94
C PRO A 137 -9.71 22.20 -4.21
N ASN A 138 -9.73 21.28 -5.16
CA ASN A 138 -10.92 20.52 -5.56
C ASN A 138 -10.96 19.11 -4.95
N SER A 139 -10.13 18.80 -3.95
CA SER A 139 -10.15 17.48 -3.33
C SER A 139 -11.50 17.24 -2.65
N PRO A 140 -12.19 16.11 -2.91
CA PRO A 140 -13.49 15.80 -2.29
C PRO A 140 -13.35 15.53 -0.79
N SER A 141 -12.16 15.12 -0.34
CA SER A 141 -11.81 14.92 1.06
C SER A 141 -10.35 15.27 1.26
N PHE A 142 -10.02 15.76 2.45
CA PHE A 142 -8.64 15.98 2.89
C PHE A 142 -8.22 14.95 3.94
N GLY A 143 -8.99 13.88 4.14
CA GLY A 143 -8.61 12.78 5.03
C GLY A 143 -8.05 11.57 4.26
N GLY A 144 -7.87 10.46 4.98
CA GLY A 144 -7.50 9.17 4.41
C GLY A 144 -6.07 8.73 4.73
N GLY A 145 -5.89 7.41 4.85
CA GLY A 145 -4.60 6.79 5.12
C GLY A 145 -3.92 6.34 3.85
N SER A 146 -2.67 6.74 3.65
CA SER A 146 -1.76 6.05 2.73
C SER A 146 -0.32 6.39 3.04
N PHE A 147 0.55 5.44 2.69
CA PHE A 147 1.99 5.60 2.81
C PHE A 147 2.66 5.23 1.51
N TRP A 148 3.59 6.08 1.07
CA TRP A 148 4.37 5.92 -0.13
C TRP A 148 5.84 5.86 0.20
N MET A 149 6.51 4.86 -0.37
CA MET A 149 7.95 4.72 -0.34
C MET A 149 8.47 4.29 -1.70
N ARG A 150 9.77 4.45 -1.92
CA ARG A 150 10.42 4.02 -3.17
C ARG A 150 11.64 3.19 -2.85
N LYS A 151 11.84 2.10 -3.59
CA LYS A 151 13.04 1.25 -3.49
C LYS A 151 14.26 2.02 -4.00
N VAL A 152 15.29 2.18 -3.18
CA VAL A 152 16.52 2.93 -3.52
C VAL A 152 17.78 2.06 -3.55
N LYS A 153 17.75 0.87 -2.93
CA LYS A 153 18.83 -0.12 -2.95
C LYS A 153 18.30 -1.50 -3.25
#